data_AF-A0AAV7S4V1-F1
#
_entry.id   AF-A0AAV7S4V1-F1
#
_cell.length_a   1.000
_cell.length_b   1.000
_cell.length_c   1.000
_cell.angle_alpha   90.00
_cell.angle_beta   90.00
_cell.angle_gamma   90.00
#
_symmetry.space_group_name_H-M   'P 1'
#
loop_
_entity.id
_entity.type
_entity.pdbx_description
1 polymer ?
#
loop_
_entity_poly.entity_id
_entity_poly.type
_entity_poly.pdbx_seq_one_letter_code
_entity_poly.pdbx_strand_id
1 'polypeptide(L)'
;MDRNNLLQYQSFHPRALKDNLPMGQFLRLRRNCSSVADYRNHADKLATKLQAKDYPTHLVNRARKRARNNNRDQLLQPRAVKPDLEKIVCINTFSRSSEDY
;
A
#
# COMPACT_ATOMS: atom_id res chain seq x y z
N MET A 1 1.93 19.53 -2.08
CA MET A 1 2.80 18.58 -2.81
C MET A 1 2.76 17.25 -2.07
N ASP A 2 2.04 16.25 -2.60
CA ASP A 2 2.01 14.92 -1.99
C ASP A 2 3.42 14.30 -2.08
N ARG A 3 4.09 14.21 -0.93
CA ARG A 3 5.40 13.56 -0.82
C ARG A 3 5.13 12.07 -0.82
N ASN A 4 5.08 11.50 -2.02
CA ASN A 4 5.01 10.07 -2.29
C ASN A 4 6.33 9.39 -1.85
N ASN A 5 6.63 9.49 -0.55
CA ASN A 5 7.92 9.21 0.04
C ASN A 5 7.90 7.77 0.55
N LEU A 6 8.67 6.91 -0.12
CA LEU A 6 8.79 5.52 0.27
C LEU A 6 9.66 5.42 1.53
N LEU A 7 9.22 4.57 2.46
CA LEU A 7 9.94 4.28 3.69
C LEU A 7 11.31 3.66 3.38
N GLN A 8 12.39 4.07 4.05
CA GLN A 8 13.71 3.43 3.89
C GLN A 8 13.73 2.01 4.47
N TYR A 9 14.47 1.10 3.85
CA TYR A 9 14.51 -0.30 4.29
C TYR A 9 15.20 -0.48 5.66
N GLN A 10 16.17 0.38 5.99
CA GLN A 10 16.90 0.33 7.27
C GLN A 10 16.25 1.14 8.40
N SER A 11 15.09 1.77 8.13
CA SER A 11 14.36 2.52 9.15
C SER A 11 13.83 1.64 10.28
N PHE A 12 13.57 2.24 11.45
CA PHE A 12 13.11 1.56 12.67
C PHE A 12 11.61 1.25 12.64
N HIS A 13 11.18 0.54 11.60
CA HIS A 13 9.82 0.06 11.42
C HIS A 13 9.80 -1.47 11.37
N PRO A 14 8.64 -2.09 11.65
CA PRO A 14 8.50 -3.54 11.60
C PRO A 14 8.96 -4.13 10.27
N ARG A 15 9.75 -5.21 10.33
CA ARG A 15 10.25 -5.92 9.14
C ARG A 15 9.11 -6.33 8.21
N ALA A 16 8.02 -6.85 8.77
CA ALA A 16 6.85 -7.24 8.00
C ALA A 16 6.24 -6.08 7.18
N LEU A 17 6.24 -4.84 7.71
CA LEU A 17 5.76 -3.68 6.97
C LEU A 17 6.69 -3.37 5.79
N LYS A 18 8.00 -3.29 6.06
CA LYS A 18 9.01 -2.97 5.05
C LYS A 18 9.02 -4.02 3.94
N ASP A 19 9.05 -5.30 4.29
CA ASP A 19 9.12 -6.38 3.30
C ASP A 19 7.86 -6.45 2.41
N ASN A 20 6.69 -6.10 2.93
CA ASN A 20 5.43 -6.10 2.17
C ASN A 20 5.17 -4.79 1.40
N LEU A 21 5.84 -3.69 1.76
CA LEU A 21 5.63 -2.39 1.13
C LEU A 21 5.85 -2.41 -0.40
N PRO A 22 6.94 -2.99 -0.95
CA PRO A 22 7.11 -3.15 -2.39
C PRO A 22 5.92 -3.83 -3.06
N MET A 23 5.43 -4.94 -2.49
CA MET A 23 4.32 -5.69 -3.05
C MET A 23 3.03 -4.86 -3.10
N GLY A 24 2.71 -4.15 -2.01
CA GLY A 24 1.55 -3.26 -1.97
C GLY A 24 1.62 -2.16 -3.03
N GLN A 25 2.79 -1.54 -3.20
CA GLN A 25 2.99 -0.48 -4.19
C GLN A 25 2.84 -1.01 -5.63
N PHE A 26 3.45 -2.15 -5.95
CA PHE A 26 3.31 -2.74 -7.29
C PHE A 26 1.89 -3.23 -7.58
N LEU A 27 1.14 -3.74 -6.59
CA LEU A 27 -0.26 -4.09 -6.77
C LEU A 27 -1.12 -2.86 -7.04
N ARG A 28 -0.90 -1.76 -6.32
CA ARG A 28 -1.58 -0.49 -6.58
C ARG A 28 -1.28 0.00 -7.99
N LEU A 29 -0.03 -0.11 -8.44
CA LEU A 29 0.38 0.19 -9.81
C LEU A 29 -0.37 -0.67 -10.83
N ARG A 30 -0.46 -2.00 -10.58
CA ARG A 30 -1.16 -2.96 -11.45
C ARG A 30 -2.65 -2.65 -11.59
N ARG A 31 -3.29 -2.17 -10.52
CA ARG A 31 -4.70 -1.73 -10.53
C ARG A 31 -4.90 -0.51 -11.44
N ASN A 32 -4.02 0.48 -11.31
CA ASN A 32 -4.12 1.75 -12.03
C ASN A 32 -3.80 1.60 -13.53
N CYS A 33 -2.90 0.70 -13.90
CA CYS A 33 -2.53 0.49 -15.30
C CYS A 33 -3.50 -0.49 -15.99
N SER A 34 -4.14 -0.05 -17.07
CA SER A 34 -4.99 -0.91 -17.91
C SER A 34 -4.17 -1.88 -18.75
N SER A 35 -3.02 -1.44 -19.29
CA SER A 35 -2.13 -2.28 -20.10
C SER A 35 -0.94 -2.81 -19.30
N VAL A 36 -0.39 -3.95 -19.74
CA VAL A 36 0.85 -4.51 -19.17
C VAL A 36 2.06 -3.66 -19.55
N ALA A 37 2.05 -2.99 -20.69
CA ALA A 37 3.13 -2.10 -21.13
C ALA A 37 3.26 -0.89 -20.19
N ASP A 38 2.15 -0.23 -19.86
CA ASP A 38 2.13 0.90 -18.91
C ASP A 38 2.59 0.45 -17.54
N TYR A 39 2.11 -0.72 -17.10
CA TYR A 39 2.57 -1.33 -15.84
C TYR A 39 4.10 -1.47 -15.83
N ARG A 40 4.72 -1.97 -16.89
CA ARG A 40 6.18 -2.13 -16.96
C ARG A 40 6.90 -0.79 -16.85
N ASN A 41 6.48 0.20 -17.63
CA ASN A 41 7.09 1.54 -17.63
C ASN A 41 7.04 2.20 -16.24
N HIS A 42 5.90 2.11 -15.57
CA HIS A 42 5.76 2.66 -14.22
C HIS A 42 6.41 1.79 -13.14
N ALA A 43 6.44 0.47 -13.32
CA ALA A 43 7.08 -0.46 -12.40
C ALA A 43 8.59 -0.27 -12.38
N ASP A 44 9.22 0.02 -13.51
CA ASP A 44 10.66 0.27 -13.57
C ASP A 44 11.01 1.56 -12.80
N LYS A 45 10.23 2.63 -12.98
CA LYS A 45 10.38 3.87 -12.18
C LYS A 45 10.22 3.61 -10.67
N LEU A 46 9.25 2.79 -10.27
CA LEU A 46 9.04 2.42 -8.87
C LEU A 46 10.18 1.54 -8.33
N ALA A 47 10.70 0.61 -9.14
CA ALA A 47 11.81 -0.25 -8.76
C ALA A 47 13.07 0.57 -8.45
N THR A 48 13.41 1.54 -9.31
CA THR A 48 14.53 2.46 -9.06
C THR A 48 14.35 3.24 -7.75
N LYS A 49 13.13 3.74 -7.48
CA LYS A 49 12.85 4.46 -6.22
C LYS A 49 12.98 3.57 -4.98
N LEU A 50 12.55 2.31 -5.05
CA LEU A 50 12.72 1.35 -3.96
C LEU A 50 14.20 0.99 -3.77
N GLN A 51 14.95 0.79 -4.84
CA GLN A 51 16.39 0.51 -4.74
C GLN A 51 17.15 1.69 -4.12
N ALA A 52 16.80 2.93 -4.46
CA ALA A 52 17.34 4.14 -3.83
C ALA A 52 16.98 4.29 -2.33
N LYS A 53 16.09 3.44 -1.81
CA LYS A 53 15.69 3.37 -0.39
C LYS A 53 16.22 2.10 0.29
N ASP A 54 17.25 1.49 -0.29
CA ASP A 54 17.95 0.30 0.19
C ASP A 54 17.11 -0.97 0.25
N TYR A 55 16.01 -1.04 -0.51
CA TYR A 55 15.27 -2.30 -0.61
C TYR A 55 16.08 -3.34 -1.41
N PRO A 56 16.21 -4.58 -0.91
CA PRO A 56 16.95 -5.62 -1.61
C PRO A 56 16.39 -5.90 -3.02
N THR A 57 17.26 -5.97 -4.03
CA THR A 57 16.87 -6.17 -5.43
C THR A 57 16.02 -7.42 -5.64
N HIS A 58 16.31 -8.51 -4.93
CA HIS A 58 15.54 -9.75 -5.01
C HIS A 58 14.10 -9.57 -4.49
N LEU A 59 13.88 -8.74 -3.47
CA LEU A 59 12.57 -8.46 -2.90
C LEU A 59 11.75 -7.61 -3.87
N VAL A 60 12.36 -6.55 -4.41
CA VAL A 60 11.73 -5.66 -5.40
C VAL A 60 11.34 -6.44 -6.66
N ASN A 61 12.23 -7.27 -7.21
CA ASN A 61 11.96 -8.07 -8.40
C ASN A 61 10.87 -9.12 -8.17
N ARG A 62 10.86 -9.77 -7.01
CA ARG A 62 9.82 -10.72 -6.62
C ARG A 62 8.45 -10.05 -6.55
N ALA A 63 8.37 -8.90 -5.89
CA ALA A 63 7.14 -8.11 -5.78
C ALA A 63 6.65 -7.64 -7.17
N ARG A 64 7.54 -7.11 -8.00
CA ARG A 64 7.24 -6.70 -9.39
C ARG A 64 6.69 -7.87 -10.21
N LYS A 65 7.38 -9.02 -10.22
CA LYS A 65 6.93 -10.20 -10.97
C LYS A 65 5.57 -10.69 -10.49
N ARG A 66 5.38 -10.76 -9.17
CA ARG A 66 4.13 -11.23 -8.56
C ARG A 66 2.97 -10.31 -8.92
N ALA A 67 3.14 -8.99 -8.78
CA ALA A 67 2.11 -8.02 -9.12
C ALA A 67 1.77 -8.01 -10.62
N ARG A 68 2.76 -8.15 -11.51
CA ARG A 68 2.53 -8.26 -12.96
C ARG A 68 1.58 -9.42 -13.30
N ASN A 69 1.78 -10.55 -12.63
CA ASN A 69 1.00 -11.76 -12.87
C ASN A 69 -0.39 -11.76 -12.21
N ASN A 70 -0.73 -10.72 -11.42
CA ASN A 70 -2.08 -10.61 -10.87
C ASN A 70 -3.07 -10.14 -11.96
N ASN A 71 -4.26 -10.75 -11.95
CA ASN A 71 -5.37 -10.31 -12.78
C ASN A 71 -5.89 -8.96 -12.26
N ARG A 72 -5.94 -7.95 -13.13
CA ARG A 72 -6.43 -6.61 -12.78
C ARG A 72 -7.89 -6.64 -12.36
N ASP A 73 -8.71 -7.41 -13.05
CA ASP A 73 -10.15 -7.42 -12.81
C ASP A 73 -10.46 -7.96 -11.42
N GLN A 74 -9.72 -8.99 -10.99
CA GLN A 74 -9.76 -9.51 -9.63
C GLN A 74 -9.30 -8.47 -8.60
N LEU A 75 -8.25 -7.69 -8.91
CA LEU A 75 -7.80 -6.64 -8.01
C LEU A 75 -8.85 -5.52 -7.88
N LEU A 76 -9.56 -5.18 -8.95
CA LEU A 76 -10.58 -4.13 -8.90
C LEU A 76 -11.83 -4.53 -8.12
N GLN A 77 -12.08 -5.83 -7.95
CA GLN A 77 -13.24 -6.28 -7.18
C GLN A 77 -13.20 -5.74 -5.74
N PRO A 78 -14.35 -5.25 -5.22
CA PRO A 78 -14.46 -4.94 -3.81
C PRO A 78 -14.23 -6.21 -3.01
N ARG A 79 -13.55 -6.07 -1.87
CA ARG A 79 -13.40 -7.18 -0.93
C ARG A 79 -14.79 -7.58 -0.43
N ALA A 80 -15.12 -8.86 -0.49
CA ALA A 80 -16.35 -9.37 0.07
C ALA A 80 -16.48 -8.91 1.54
N VAL A 81 -17.56 -8.19 1.83
CA VAL A 81 -17.90 -7.78 3.19
C VAL A 81 -18.27 -9.05 3.94
N LYS A 82 -17.48 -9.43 4.93
CA LYS A 82 -17.93 -10.44 5.90
C LYS A 82 -19.11 -9.81 6.65
N PRO A 83 -20.25 -10.51 6.84
CA PRO A 83 -21.31 -10.00 7.68
C PRO A 83 -20.70 -9.70 9.05
N ASP A 84 -20.77 -8.43 9.43
CA ASP A 84 -20.19 -7.92 10.67
C ASP A 84 -21.16 -8.27 11.78
N LEU A 85 -20.87 -9.37 12.49
CA LEU A 85 -21.84 -9.95 13.40
C LEU A 85 -22.12 -9.06 14.62
N GLU A 86 -21.25 -8.12 15.01
CA GLU A 86 -21.44 -7.30 16.22
C GLU A 86 -20.69 -5.96 16.13
N LYS A 87 -21.15 -5.02 15.29
CA LYS A 87 -20.62 -3.63 15.36
C LYS A 87 -21.06 -2.96 16.66
N ILE A 88 -20.20 -2.98 17.67
CA ILE A 88 -20.36 -2.12 18.85
C ILE A 88 -20.02 -0.67 18.42
N VAL A 89 -21.06 0.13 18.16
CA VAL A 89 -20.91 1.56 17.87
C VAL A 89 -20.63 2.28 19.18
N CYS A 90 -19.40 2.77 19.37
CA CYS A 90 -19.07 3.63 20.51
C CYS A 90 -19.44 5.08 20.19
N ILE A 91 -20.49 5.59 20.83
CA ILE A 91 -20.90 6.99 20.76
C ILE A 91 -20.37 7.66 22.03
N ASN A 92 -19.43 8.60 21.89
CA ASN A 92 -18.97 9.41 23.02
C ASN A 92 -19.70 10.76 23.01
N THR A 93 -20.32 11.11 24.12
CA THR A 93 -20.94 12.42 24.32
C THR A 93 -19.88 13.42 24.77
N PHE A 94 -19.59 14.42 23.93
CA PHE A 94 -18.70 15.52 24.28
C PHE A 94 -19.44 16.52 25.18
N SER A 95 -19.05 16.60 26.45
CA SER A 95 -19.42 17.72 27.32
C SER A 95 -18.33 18.79 27.24
N ARG A 96 -18.71 19.98 26.77
CA ARG A 96 -17.87 21.18 26.90
C ARG A 96 -17.85 21.51 28.39
N SER A 97 -16.74 21.27 29.07
CA SER A 97 -16.51 21.80 30.40
C SER A 97 -16.77 23.29 30.36
N SER A 98 -17.66 23.73 31.25
CA SER A 98 -18.08 25.11 31.47
C SER A 98 -16.90 26.07 31.41
N GLU A 99 -17.11 27.20 30.72
CA GLU A 99 -16.27 28.39 30.85
C GLU A 99 -16.27 28.80 32.33
N ASP A 100 -15.19 28.46 33.04
CA ASP A 100 -14.92 28.99 34.37
C ASP A 100 -14.38 30.41 34.22
N TYR A 101 -15.30 31.35 34.43
CA TYR A 101 -15.22 32.79 34.82
C TYR A 101 -14.13 33.69 34.22
#